data_AF-A0A8C8RUW7-F1
#
_entry.id   AF-A0A8C8RUW7-F1
#
_cell.length_a   1.000
_cell.length_b   1.000
_cell.length_c   1.000
_cell.angle_alpha   90.00
_cell.angle_beta   90.00
_cell.angle_gamma   90.00
#
_symmetry.space_group_name_H-M   'P 1'
#
loop_
_entity.id
_entity.type
_entity.pdbx_description
1 polymer ?
#
loop_
_entity_poly.entity_id
_entity_poly.type
_entity_poly.pdbx_seq_one_letter_code
_entity_poly.pdbx_strand_id
1 'polypeptide(L)'
;MSAAPRARRLRELVLDRAVVGLEPLLDLLLCVYQELSASPLAQEKYIREFLQWGESSPTRTPGSHHEIKSPSWNGVSDWVWDSGWGI
;
A
#
# COMPACT_ATOMS: atom_id res chain seq x y z
N MET A 1 -21.59 19.94 -1.80
CA MET A 1 -21.76 18.53 -1.35
C MET A 1 -20.62 18.18 -0.41
N SER A 2 -20.87 17.76 0.83
CA SER A 2 -19.80 17.57 1.84
C SER A 2 -19.09 16.21 1.70
N ALA A 3 -17.81 16.15 2.09
CA ALA A 3 -16.97 14.96 1.97
C ALA A 3 -17.30 13.87 3.00
N ALA A 4 -17.75 14.24 4.20
CA ALA A 4 -17.97 13.31 5.30
C ALA A 4 -19.08 12.26 5.03
N PRO A 5 -20.26 12.61 4.47
CA PRO A 5 -21.28 11.61 4.13
C PRO A 5 -20.82 10.62 3.07
N ARG A 6 -20.02 11.07 2.09
CA ARG A 6 -19.46 10.18 1.05
C ARG A 6 -18.42 9.23 1.65
N ALA A 7 -17.54 9.73 2.51
CA ALA A 7 -16.54 8.90 3.20
C ALA A 7 -17.20 7.82 4.07
N ARG A 8 -18.27 8.18 4.79
CA ARG A 8 -19.06 7.21 5.57
C ARG A 8 -19.67 6.13 4.68
N ARG A 9 -20.28 6.53 3.56
CA ARG A 9 -20.88 5.58 2.61
C ARG A 9 -19.84 4.63 2.00
N LEU A 10 -18.65 5.13 1.68
CA LEU A 10 -17.58 4.32 1.11
C LEU A 10 -17.04 3.30 2.12
N ARG A 11 -16.92 3.68 3.41
CA ARG A 11 -16.59 2.72 4.48
C ARG A 11 -17.63 1.61 4.61
N GLU A 12 -18.92 1.95 4.60
CA GLU A 12 -19.99 0.96 4.65
C GLU A 12 -19.91 -0.02 3.47
N LEU A 13 -19.60 0.47 2.26
CA LEU A 13 -19.45 -0.37 1.07
C LEU A 13 -18.19 -1.26 1.10
N VAL A 14 -17.08 -0.79 1.67
CA VAL A 14 -15.85 -1.60 1.81
C VAL A 14 -15.98 -2.67 2.89
N LEU A 15 -16.75 -2.40 3.95
CA LEU A 15 -17.05 -3.38 4.99
C LEU A 15 -18.02 -4.46 4.50
N ASP A 16 -18.89 -4.10 3.55
CA ASP A 16 -19.73 -5.05 2.83
C ASP A 16 -18.89 -5.82 1.78
N ARG A 17 -18.42 -7.01 2.17
CA ARG A 17 -17.59 -7.88 1.33
C ARG A 17 -18.24 -8.31 0.01
N ALA A 18 -19.54 -8.02 -0.19
CA ALA A 18 -20.24 -8.27 -1.44
C ALA A 18 -19.90 -7.26 -2.56
N VAL A 19 -19.36 -6.08 -2.22
CA VAL A 19 -19.16 -4.99 -3.21
C VAL A 19 -17.69 -4.87 -3.62
N VAL A 20 -16.77 -4.84 -2.65
CA VAL A 20 -15.32 -4.85 -2.92
C VAL A 20 -14.63 -5.67 -1.82
N GLY A 21 -14.15 -6.86 -2.20
CA GLY A 21 -13.31 -7.66 -1.31
C GLY A 21 -11.91 -7.07 -1.17
N LEU A 22 -11.27 -7.33 -0.03
CA LEU A 22 -9.86 -6.96 0.18
C LEU A 22 -8.94 -7.65 -0.84
N GLU A 23 -9.22 -8.91 -1.19
CA GLU A 23 -8.41 -9.71 -2.11
C GLU A 23 -8.32 -9.10 -3.53
N PRO A 24 -9.43 -8.74 -4.20
CA PRO A 24 -9.37 -8.00 -5.47
C PRO A 24 -8.61 -6.67 -5.41
N LEU A 25 -8.62 -5.96 -4.28
CA LEU A 25 -7.86 -4.71 -4.11
C LEU A 25 -6.36 -4.98 -3.99
N LEU A 26 -5.97 -6.04 -3.28
CA LEU A 26 -4.58 -6.47 -3.17
C LEU A 26 -4.06 -6.98 -4.51
N ASP A 27 -4.85 -7.76 -5.24
CA ASP A 27 -4.52 -8.23 -6.59
C ASP A 27 -4.32 -7.05 -7.55
N LEU A 28 -5.19 -6.04 -7.49
CA LEU A 28 -5.05 -4.83 -8.29
C LEU A 28 -3.77 -4.05 -7.93
N LEU A 29 -3.48 -3.89 -6.64
CA LEU A 29 -2.27 -3.20 -6.18
C LEU A 29 -1.00 -3.95 -6.65
N LEU A 30 -1.00 -5.29 -6.54
CA LEU A 30 0.10 -6.13 -6.99
C LEU A 30 0.28 -6.03 -8.52
N CYS A 31 -0.82 -6.06 -9.27
CA CYS A 31 -0.79 -5.91 -10.73
C CYS A 31 -0.18 -4.55 -11.14
N VAL A 32 -0.64 -3.45 -10.53
CA VAL A 32 -0.09 -2.11 -10.80
C VAL A 32 1.39 -2.03 -10.44
N TYR A 33 1.79 -2.60 -9.31
CA TYR A 33 3.18 -2.67 -8.90
C TYR A 33 4.04 -3.38 -9.96
N GLN A 34 3.61 -4.55 -10.42
CA GLN A 34 4.33 -5.34 -11.41
C GLN A 34 4.45 -4.60 -12.75
N GLU A 35 3.35 -4.04 -13.25
CA GLU A 35 3.32 -3.26 -14.50
C GLU A 35 4.25 -2.03 -14.44
N LEU A 36 4.23 -1.29 -13.32
CA LEU A 36 5.11 -0.14 -13.14
C LEU A 36 6.58 -0.55 -13.00
N SER A 37 6.87 -1.69 -12.36
CA SER A 37 8.23 -2.19 -12.20
C SER A 37 8.88 -2.63 -13.52
N ALA A 38 8.08 -3.14 -14.46
CA ALA A 38 8.52 -3.58 -15.78
C ALA A 38 8.51 -2.45 -16.83
N SER A 39 7.92 -1.31 -16.50
CA SER A 39 7.76 -0.16 -17.39
C SER A 39 9.00 0.76 -17.40
N PRO A 40 9.29 1.47 -18.51
CA PRO A 40 10.31 2.52 -18.53
C PRO A 40 10.05 3.63 -17.50
N LEU A 41 8.80 3.77 -17.02
CA LEU A 41 8.42 4.71 -15.99
C LEU A 41 8.98 4.38 -14.60
N ALA A 42 9.56 3.18 -14.39
CA ALA A 42 10.15 2.78 -13.12
C ALA A 42 11.24 3.74 -12.60
N GLN A 43 11.86 4.52 -13.50
CA GLN A 43 12.89 5.50 -13.14
C GLN A 43 12.32 6.84 -12.69
N GLU A 44 11.04 7.13 -12.96
CA GLU A 44 10.38 8.38 -12.58
C GLU A 44 10.30 8.49 -11.06
N LYS A 45 10.58 9.69 -10.52
CA LYS A 45 10.74 9.93 -9.07
C LYS A 45 9.64 9.28 -8.24
N TYR A 46 8.37 9.58 -8.53
CA TYR A 46 7.23 9.12 -7.74
C TYR A 46 6.93 7.64 -7.92
N ILE A 47 7.24 7.08 -9.10
CA ILE A 47 7.05 5.65 -9.36
C ILE A 47 8.15 4.86 -8.66
N ARG A 48 9.38 5.33 -8.70
CA ARG A 48 10.50 4.75 -7.96
C ARG A 48 10.25 4.78 -6.45
N GLU A 49 9.78 5.89 -5.91
CA GLU A 49 9.41 6.01 -4.49
C GLU A 49 8.27 5.04 -4.13
N PHE A 50 7.25 4.90 -4.99
CA PHE A 50 6.17 3.93 -4.81
C PHE A 50 6.66 2.47 -4.86
N LEU A 51 7.54 2.12 -5.81
CA LEU A 51 8.09 0.77 -5.94
C LEU A 51 8.96 0.42 -4.71
N GLN A 52 9.83 1.33 -4.27
CA GLN A 52 10.63 1.15 -3.06
C GLN A 52 9.78 0.96 -1.81
N TRP A 53 8.66 1.69 -1.70
CA TRP A 53 7.71 1.49 -0.62
C TRP A 53 7.12 0.07 -0.64
N GLY A 54 6.75 -0.47 -1.82
CA GLY A 54 6.24 -1.83 -1.96
C GLY A 54 7.26 -2.94 -1.64
N GLU A 55 8.54 -2.74 -1.97
CA GLU A 55 9.64 -3.68 -1.65
C GLU A 55 9.90 -3.81 -0.14
N SER A 56 9.59 -2.77 0.63
CA SER A 56 9.74 -2.76 2.09
C SER A 56 8.64 -3.55 2.83
N SER A 57 7.66 -4.10 2.10
CA SER A 57 6.61 -4.95 2.67
C SER A 57 7.17 -6.33 3.09
N PRO A 58 6.75 -6.91 4.23
CA PRO A 58 7.39 -8.07 4.84
C PRO A 58 7.19 -9.41 4.10
N THR A 59 6.70 -9.40 2.87
CA THR A 59 6.47 -10.60 2.07
C THR A 59 7.57 -10.77 1.03
N ARG A 60 8.70 -11.36 1.45
CA ARG A 60 9.40 -12.48 0.80
C ARG A 60 10.91 -12.46 1.10
N THR A 61 11.33 -13.23 2.09
CA THR A 61 12.69 -13.78 2.16
C THR A 61 12.61 -15.31 2.05
N PRO A 62 13.00 -15.92 0.92
CA PRO A 62 13.36 -17.33 0.91
C PRO A 62 14.79 -17.46 1.43
N GLY A 63 14.92 -17.96 2.66
CA GLY A 63 16.17 -18.49 3.17
C GLY A 63 17.11 -17.45 3.79
N SER A 64 16.98 -17.23 5.10
CA SER A 64 18.14 -17.21 5.99
C SER A 64 17.65 -17.27 7.44
N HIS A 65 18.15 -18.27 8.17
CA HIS A 65 18.07 -18.40 9.62
C HIS A 65 18.92 -17.30 10.27
N HIS A 66 18.48 -16.06 10.19
CA HIS A 66 18.86 -15.02 11.11
C HIS A 66 17.58 -14.33 11.52
N GLU A 67 17.34 -14.25 12.83
CA GLU A 67 16.21 -13.58 13.44
C GLU A 67 16.15 -12.12 12.96
N ILE A 68 15.39 -11.90 11.89
CA ILE A 68 15.09 -10.57 11.37
C ILE A 68 14.16 -9.96 12.41
N LYS A 69 14.68 -9.00 13.19
CA LYS A 69 13.83 -8.09 13.96
C LYS A 69 12.86 -7.45 12.95
N SER A 70 11.61 -7.91 12.98
CA SER A 70 10.52 -7.40 12.17
C SER A 70 10.57 -5.87 12.18
N PRO A 71 10.66 -5.19 11.03
CA PRO A 71 10.46 -3.75 11.00
C PRO A 71 9.02 -3.54 11.45
N SER A 72 8.83 -3.09 12.69
CA SER A 72 7.51 -2.84 13.22
C SER A 72 6.86 -1.76 12.36
N TRP A 73 5.58 -1.97 12.03
CA TRP A 73 4.70 -1.09 11.25
C TRP A 73 4.64 0.38 11.70
N ASN A 74 5.30 0.73 12.81
CA ASN A 74 5.43 2.07 13.36
C ASN A 74 6.00 3.09 12.34
N GLY A 75 6.93 2.68 11.47
CA GLY A 75 7.55 3.59 10.50
C GLY A 75 6.60 4.07 9.38
N VAL A 76 5.57 3.28 9.05
CA VAL A 76 4.57 3.67 8.03
C VAL A 76 3.66 4.76 8.58
N SER A 77 3.29 4.67 9.86
CA SER A 77 2.53 5.73 10.52
C SER A 77 3.34 7.02 10.59
N ASP A 78 4.61 6.95 10.98
CA ASP A 78 5.49 8.13 11.04
C ASP A 78 5.65 8.78 9.65
N TRP A 79 5.82 7.99 8.59
CA TRP A 79 5.90 8.48 7.21
C TRP A 79 4.61 9.18 6.74
N VAL A 80 3.44 8.67 7.12
CA VAL A 80 2.13 9.27 6.79
C VAL A 80 1.96 10.61 7.50
N TRP A 81 2.40 10.72 8.75
CA TRP A 81 2.37 11.98 9.52
C TRP A 81 3.38 13.01 8.97
N ASP A 82 4.61 12.59 8.68
CA ASP A 82 5.66 13.46 8.15
C ASP A 82 5.37 13.95 6.72
N SER A 83 4.61 13.18 5.94
CA SER A 83 4.25 13.54 4.56
C SER A 83 3.03 14.48 4.48
N GLY A 84 2.47 14.92 5.60
CA GLY A 84 1.36 15.89 5.64
C GLY A 84 -0.01 15.34 5.23
N TRP A 85 -0.19 14.02 5.27
CA TRP A 85 -1.45 13.34 4.94
C TRP A 85 -2.32 13.00 6.17
N GLY A 86 -1.87 13.37 7.36
CA GLY A 86 -2.63 13.21 8.61
C GLY A 86 -3.75 14.25 8.74
N ILE A 87 -5.00 13.79 8.89
CA ILE A 87 -6.17 14.63 9.21
C ILE A 87 -6.20 14.92 10.70
#